data_AF-A0A563AE90-F1
#
_entry.id   AF-A0A563AE90-F1
#
_cell.length_a   1.000
_cell.length_b   1.000
_cell.length_c   1.000
_cell.angle_alpha   90.00
_cell.angle_beta   90.00
_cell.angle_gamma   90.00
#
_symmetry.space_group_name_H-M   'P 1'
#
loop_
_entity.id
_entity.type
_entity.pdbx_description
1 polymer ?
#
loop_
_entity_poly.entity_id
_entity_poly.type
_entity_poly.pdbx_seq_one_letter_code
_entity_poly.pdbx_strand_id
1 'polypeptide(L)'
;DEKAGAQALMSRVGEILGLNVHYYMHADWTALVQSVNAVGGVDVKIESTDRRGIYDSGTKLRFANGEIAHLDGEKALALARARNHNPGDYGLAGSNYDREKNQQKILAALQQKALAVGTILNPTSVNGLINSMGDNLISSFDTSHVQTLIGVASKLKLAEIKQLPFVGRQDGGEDLIQSYSSGGAYVGEVPVAGVFDYSVIQAYIAKNLSKNPVVREGAVIDVLNGSGQEGLAAGKAAGLKTDGYTVGVVSNAPALATPAVTIYQLNSAMVKTAEALKHKYNVEPVQGGLAGYHTKSDFVIVYGAGSATAGSR
;
A
#
# COMPACT_ATOMS: atom_id res chain seq x y z
N ASP A 1 -16.13 -18.19 16.11
CA ASP A 1 -15.31 -17.32 16.96
C ASP A 1 -14.85 -16.14 16.10
N GLU A 2 -15.38 -14.95 16.37
CA GLU A 2 -15.08 -13.73 15.60
C GLU A 2 -13.64 -13.25 15.80
N LYS A 3 -13.06 -13.48 16.98
CA LYS A 3 -11.67 -13.14 17.26
C LYS A 3 -10.72 -14.00 16.43
N ALA A 4 -10.99 -15.30 16.35
CA ALA A 4 -10.24 -16.21 15.49
C ALA A 4 -10.34 -15.80 14.01
N GLY A 5 -11.53 -15.42 13.55
CA GLY A 5 -11.75 -14.90 12.19
C GLY A 5 -10.96 -13.62 11.90
N ALA A 6 -11.00 -12.65 12.81
CA ALA A 6 -10.26 -11.40 12.68
C ALA A 6 -8.73 -11.62 12.66
N GLN A 7 -8.22 -12.54 13.50
CA GLN A 7 -6.79 -12.89 13.51
C GLN A 7 -6.36 -13.58 12.22
N ALA A 8 -7.17 -14.51 11.68
CA ALA A 8 -6.89 -15.16 10.41
C ALA A 8 -6.85 -14.14 9.26
N LEU A 9 -7.81 -13.21 9.22
CA LEU A 9 -7.85 -12.15 8.22
C LEU A 9 -6.64 -11.21 8.35
N MET A 10 -6.30 -10.79 9.57
CA MET A 10 -5.16 -9.93 9.85
C MET A 10 -3.85 -10.57 9.36
N SER A 11 -3.65 -11.86 9.65
CA SER A 11 -2.48 -12.62 9.16
C SER A 11 -2.46 -12.69 7.65
N ARG A 12 -3.60 -12.97 7.00
CA ARG A 12 -3.66 -13.12 5.55
C ARG A 12 -3.44 -11.79 4.82
N VAL A 13 -4.02 -10.70 5.31
CA VAL A 13 -3.77 -9.35 4.79
C VAL A 13 -2.30 -8.98 4.96
N GLY A 14 -1.70 -9.29 6.12
CA GLY A 14 -0.27 -9.07 6.35
C GLY A 14 0.61 -9.79 5.34
N GLU A 15 0.31 -11.06 5.04
CA GLU A 15 0.99 -11.84 4.01
C GLU A 15 0.85 -11.21 2.61
N ILE A 16 -0.37 -10.83 2.22
CA ILE A 16 -0.63 -10.21 0.91
C ILE A 16 0.14 -8.89 0.75
N LEU A 17 0.16 -8.07 1.80
CA LEU A 17 0.77 -6.74 1.76
C LEU A 17 2.27 -6.75 2.07
N GLY A 18 2.80 -7.84 2.64
CA GLY A 18 4.17 -7.88 3.17
C GLY A 18 4.35 -6.99 4.38
N LEU A 19 3.29 -6.81 5.19
CA LEU A 19 3.27 -5.96 6.36
C LEU A 19 2.98 -6.76 7.63
N ASN A 20 3.57 -6.33 8.74
CA ASN A 20 3.13 -6.78 10.04
C ASN A 20 1.91 -5.94 10.48
N VAL A 21 0.72 -6.52 10.39
CA VAL A 21 -0.52 -5.89 10.86
C VAL A 21 -0.69 -6.19 12.33
N HIS A 22 -0.54 -5.16 13.18
CA HIS A 22 -0.47 -5.33 14.63
C HIS A 22 -1.84 -5.26 15.33
N TYR A 23 -2.79 -4.55 14.72
CA TYR A 23 -4.09 -4.27 15.33
C TYR A 23 -5.21 -4.38 14.31
N TYR A 24 -6.40 -4.73 14.79
CA TYR A 24 -7.62 -4.77 13.98
C TYR A 24 -8.80 -4.11 14.71
N MET A 25 -9.76 -3.69 13.90
CA MET A 25 -11.08 -3.27 14.32
C MET A 25 -12.09 -3.92 13.36
N HIS A 26 -13.06 -4.63 13.92
CA HIS A 26 -14.18 -5.21 13.21
C HIS A 26 -15.44 -4.50 13.69
N ALA A 27 -16.13 -3.84 12.77
CA ALA A 27 -17.30 -3.04 13.04
C ALA A 27 -18.43 -3.49 12.13
N ASP A 28 -19.63 -3.58 12.66
CA ASP A 28 -20.83 -3.87 11.89
C ASP A 28 -21.49 -2.58 11.36
N TRP A 29 -22.70 -2.71 10.81
CA TRP A 29 -23.47 -1.57 10.32
C TRP A 29 -23.96 -0.64 11.44
N THR A 30 -24.27 -1.19 12.61
CA THR A 30 -24.69 -0.43 13.78
C THR A 30 -23.57 0.50 14.25
N ALA A 31 -22.35 -0.01 14.33
CA ALA A 31 -21.17 0.79 14.70
C ALA A 31 -20.92 1.94 13.71
N LEU A 32 -21.11 1.72 12.40
CA LEU A 32 -21.02 2.80 11.41
C LEU A 32 -22.09 3.87 11.64
N VAL A 33 -23.36 3.47 11.75
CA VAL A 33 -24.49 4.39 11.94
C VAL A 33 -24.32 5.22 13.21
N GLN A 34 -23.99 4.57 14.34
CA GLN A 34 -23.76 5.25 15.61
C GLN A 34 -22.56 6.20 15.55
N SER A 35 -21.46 5.83 14.89
CA SER A 35 -20.29 6.70 14.73
C SER A 35 -20.63 8.00 13.99
N VAL A 36 -21.36 7.88 12.87
CA VAL A 36 -21.76 9.04 12.06
C VAL A 36 -22.76 9.91 12.82
N ASN A 37 -23.74 9.31 13.50
CA ASN A 37 -24.72 10.07 14.28
C ASN A 37 -24.07 10.78 15.48
N ALA A 38 -23.08 10.16 16.12
CA ALA A 38 -22.37 10.73 17.27
C ALA A 38 -21.59 12.02 16.94
N VAL A 39 -21.22 12.21 15.68
CA VAL A 39 -20.58 13.44 15.19
C VAL A 39 -21.56 14.42 14.52
N GLY A 40 -22.86 14.11 14.56
CA GLY A 40 -23.92 14.93 13.95
C GLY A 40 -23.97 14.85 12.43
N GLY A 41 -23.63 13.69 11.85
CA GLY A 41 -23.60 13.48 10.40
C GLY A 41 -22.29 13.93 9.75
N VAL A 42 -22.06 13.49 8.51
CA VAL A 42 -20.84 13.74 7.73
C VAL A 42 -21.16 14.31 6.36
N ASP A 43 -20.30 15.17 5.84
CA ASP A 43 -20.46 15.79 4.52
C ASP A 43 -19.61 15.06 3.48
N VAL A 44 -20.23 14.52 2.44
CA VAL A 44 -19.55 13.72 1.41
C VAL A 44 -19.85 14.29 0.03
N LYS A 45 -18.78 14.56 -0.74
CA LYS A 45 -18.91 14.91 -2.15
C LYS A 45 -19.30 13.66 -2.96
N ILE A 46 -20.47 13.72 -3.57
CA ILE A 46 -20.99 12.68 -4.43
C ILE A 46 -20.28 12.74 -5.79
N GLU A 47 -19.65 11.64 -6.18
CA GLU A 47 -19.00 11.49 -7.47
C GLU A 47 -19.57 10.27 -8.15
N SER A 48 -20.08 10.47 -9.36
CA SER A 48 -20.78 9.45 -10.14
C SER A 48 -20.23 9.38 -11.55
N THR A 49 -20.21 8.17 -12.11
CA THR A 49 -19.92 7.92 -13.52
C THR A 49 -21.07 8.37 -14.44
N ASP A 50 -22.24 8.67 -13.87
CA ASP A 50 -23.41 9.19 -14.57
C ASP A 50 -23.63 10.66 -14.21
N ARG A 51 -23.85 11.49 -15.23
CA ARG A 51 -24.17 12.92 -15.11
C ARG A 51 -25.40 13.20 -14.24
N ARG A 52 -26.35 12.27 -14.14
CA ARG A 52 -27.53 12.37 -13.28
C ARG A 52 -27.21 12.24 -11.78
N GLY A 53 -26.11 11.56 -11.44
CA GLY A 53 -25.74 11.23 -10.07
C GLY A 53 -25.81 9.73 -9.78
N ILE A 54 -26.06 9.36 -8.53
CA ILE A 54 -26.16 7.97 -8.08
C ILE A 54 -27.62 7.63 -7.89
N TYR A 55 -28.05 6.48 -8.41
CA TYR A 55 -29.30 5.83 -8.03
C TYR A 55 -29.05 4.35 -7.80
N ASP A 56 -29.29 3.90 -6.57
CA ASP A 56 -29.14 2.50 -6.16
C ASP A 56 -30.41 2.07 -5.41
N SER A 57 -31.24 1.30 -6.10
CA SER A 57 -32.53 0.84 -5.59
C SER A 57 -32.39 -0.14 -4.42
N GLY A 58 -31.31 -0.92 -4.36
CA GLY A 58 -31.04 -1.88 -3.29
C GLY A 58 -30.80 -1.22 -1.93
N THR A 59 -30.22 -0.03 -1.94
CA THR A 59 -29.98 0.80 -0.74
C THR A 59 -30.95 1.98 -0.62
N LYS A 60 -31.86 2.14 -1.60
CA LYS A 60 -32.80 3.27 -1.73
C LYS A 60 -32.08 4.62 -1.77
N LEU A 61 -30.88 4.64 -2.36
CA LEU A 61 -30.03 5.81 -2.44
C LEU A 61 -30.34 6.61 -3.72
N ARG A 62 -30.42 7.93 -3.59
CA ARG A 62 -30.46 8.84 -4.74
C ARG A 62 -29.75 10.14 -4.40
N PHE A 63 -28.72 10.46 -5.19
CA PHE A 63 -27.95 11.70 -5.07
C PHE A 63 -27.67 12.29 -6.44
N ALA A 64 -27.57 13.61 -6.54
CA ALA A 64 -27.11 14.32 -7.72
C ALA A 64 -25.58 14.25 -7.84
N ASN A 65 -25.06 14.25 -9.07
CA ASN A 65 -23.60 14.23 -9.26
C ASN A 65 -22.99 15.57 -8.83
N GLY A 66 -21.87 15.52 -8.12
CA GLY A 66 -21.11 16.69 -7.69
C GLY A 66 -21.67 17.41 -6.45
N GLU A 67 -22.82 16.99 -5.92
CA GLU A 67 -23.36 17.60 -4.71
C GLU A 67 -22.52 17.23 -3.47
N ILE A 68 -22.48 18.13 -2.49
CA ILE A 68 -21.97 17.83 -1.15
C ILE A 68 -23.18 17.41 -0.32
N ALA A 69 -23.34 16.10 -0.14
CA ALA A 69 -24.46 15.53 0.59
C ALA A 69 -24.14 15.43 2.08
N HIS A 70 -25.03 15.98 2.91
CA HIS A 70 -24.99 15.75 4.36
C HIS A 70 -25.64 14.40 4.69
N LEU A 71 -24.85 13.47 5.22
CA LEU A 71 -25.23 12.10 5.51
C LEU A 71 -25.35 11.89 7.02
N ASP A 72 -26.55 11.57 7.48
CA ASP A 72 -26.76 10.89 8.75
C ASP A 72 -26.26 9.42 8.67
N GLY A 73 -26.31 8.70 9.78
CA GLY A 73 -25.81 7.32 9.83
C GLY A 73 -26.48 6.38 8.82
N GLU A 74 -27.80 6.51 8.62
CA GLU A 74 -28.55 5.67 7.68
C GLU A 74 -28.17 5.95 6.22
N LYS A 75 -28.05 7.24 5.85
CA LYS A 75 -27.60 7.63 4.50
C LYS A 75 -26.14 7.26 4.27
N ALA A 76 -25.29 7.38 5.28
CA ALA A 76 -23.89 6.93 5.22
C ALA A 76 -23.82 5.42 5.00
N LEU A 77 -24.61 4.62 5.74
CA LEU A 77 -24.71 3.18 5.53
C LEU A 77 -25.23 2.83 4.13
N ALA A 78 -26.26 3.53 3.64
CA ALA A 78 -26.79 3.33 2.29
C ALA A 78 -25.71 3.59 1.23
N LEU A 79 -24.97 4.70 1.32
CA LEU A 79 -23.86 5.01 0.42
C LEU A 79 -22.70 4.01 0.54
N ALA A 80 -22.37 3.55 1.75
CA ALA A 80 -21.33 2.54 2.00
C ALA A 80 -21.66 1.15 1.42
N ARG A 81 -22.93 0.89 1.12
CA ARG A 81 -23.43 -0.39 0.58
C ARG A 81 -23.78 -0.35 -0.91
N ALA A 82 -24.06 0.84 -1.45
CA ALA A 82 -24.46 1.04 -2.84
C ALA A 82 -23.39 0.50 -3.81
N ARG A 83 -23.83 -0.24 -4.83
CA ARG A 83 -22.94 -0.92 -5.80
C ARG A 83 -23.55 -1.12 -7.19
N ASN A 84 -24.67 -0.45 -7.50
CA ASN A 84 -25.32 -0.52 -8.82
C ASN A 84 -25.73 -1.93 -9.26
N HIS A 85 -26.27 -2.73 -8.34
CA HIS A 85 -26.49 -4.16 -8.58
C HIS A 85 -27.74 -4.44 -9.42
N ASN A 86 -28.79 -3.63 -9.28
CA ASN A 86 -30.09 -3.93 -9.86
C ASN A 86 -30.25 -3.28 -11.25
N PRO A 87 -31.05 -3.88 -12.15
CA PRO A 87 -31.43 -3.25 -13.41
C PRO A 87 -32.03 -1.86 -13.18
N GLY A 88 -31.51 -0.86 -13.90
CA GLY A 88 -31.95 0.53 -13.79
C GLY A 88 -31.20 1.37 -12.75
N ASP A 89 -30.37 0.76 -11.91
CA ASP A 89 -29.40 1.49 -11.09
C ASP A 89 -28.35 2.17 -12.00
N TYR A 90 -27.88 3.36 -11.62
CA TYR A 90 -26.82 4.07 -12.34
C TYR A 90 -25.88 4.86 -11.42
N GLY A 91 -24.70 5.18 -11.98
CA GLY A 91 -23.74 6.10 -11.37
C GLY A 91 -22.57 5.46 -10.62
N LEU A 92 -22.63 4.15 -10.37
CA LEU A 92 -21.54 3.38 -9.76
C LEU A 92 -21.13 2.21 -10.67
N ALA A 93 -20.66 2.53 -11.89
CA ALA A 93 -20.34 1.53 -12.91
C ALA A 93 -19.19 0.58 -12.53
N GLY A 94 -18.31 0.99 -11.60
CA GLY A 94 -17.27 0.14 -11.02
C GLY A 94 -17.76 -0.80 -9.92
N SER A 95 -19.05 -0.79 -9.60
CA SER A 95 -19.71 -1.64 -8.61
C SER A 95 -18.97 -1.70 -7.26
N ASN A 96 -18.31 -2.82 -6.93
CA ASN A 96 -17.57 -2.99 -5.68
C ASN A 96 -16.43 -1.96 -5.54
N TYR A 97 -15.73 -1.60 -6.61
CA TYR A 97 -14.66 -0.60 -6.56
C TYR A 97 -15.21 0.78 -6.18
N ASP A 98 -16.38 1.16 -6.68
CA ASP A 98 -16.98 2.44 -6.30
C ASP A 98 -17.56 2.40 -4.89
N ARG A 99 -18.07 1.24 -4.44
CA ARG A 99 -18.45 1.02 -3.04
C ARG A 99 -17.26 1.23 -2.10
N GLU A 100 -16.11 0.64 -2.41
CA GLU A 100 -14.88 0.77 -1.61
C GLU A 100 -14.38 2.23 -1.57
N LYS A 101 -14.44 2.95 -2.70
CA LYS A 101 -14.14 4.40 -2.73
C LYS A 101 -15.10 5.20 -1.84
N ASN A 102 -16.39 4.89 -1.88
CA ASN A 102 -17.38 5.56 -1.03
C ASN A 102 -17.17 5.27 0.46
N GLN A 103 -16.80 4.04 0.82
CA GLN A 103 -16.41 3.70 2.20
C GLN A 103 -15.20 4.52 2.66
N GLN A 104 -14.17 4.66 1.82
CA GLN A 104 -13.02 5.53 2.14
C GLN A 104 -13.43 7.01 2.32
N LYS A 105 -14.32 7.52 1.46
CA LYS A 105 -14.85 8.90 1.59
C LYS A 105 -15.60 9.10 2.91
N ILE A 106 -16.43 8.14 3.30
CA ILE A 106 -17.18 8.19 4.56
C ILE A 106 -16.22 8.18 5.75
N LEU A 107 -15.20 7.32 5.76
CA LEU A 107 -14.19 7.29 6.81
C LEU A 107 -13.40 8.62 6.91
N ALA A 108 -13.01 9.19 5.77
CA ALA A 108 -12.34 10.48 5.73
C ALA A 108 -13.24 11.62 6.24
N ALA A 109 -14.52 11.64 5.83
CA ALA A 109 -15.48 12.64 6.28
C ALA A 109 -15.82 12.51 7.78
N LEU A 110 -15.93 11.27 8.28
CA LEU A 110 -16.10 10.97 9.70
C LEU A 110 -14.91 11.48 10.50
N GLN A 111 -13.68 11.23 10.04
CA GLN A 111 -12.48 11.76 10.68
C GLN A 111 -12.46 13.29 10.69
N GLN A 112 -12.79 13.95 9.57
CA GLN A 112 -12.90 15.41 9.48
C GLN A 112 -13.89 15.94 10.49
N LYS A 113 -15.10 15.36 10.52
CA LYS A 113 -16.16 15.81 11.41
C LYS A 113 -15.78 15.60 12.87
N ALA A 114 -15.25 14.42 13.23
CA ALA A 114 -14.83 14.10 14.59
C ALA A 114 -13.73 15.03 15.12
N LEU A 115 -12.81 15.47 14.26
CA LEU A 115 -11.80 16.49 14.58
C LEU A 115 -12.44 17.88 14.75
N ALA A 116 -13.31 18.28 13.82
CA ALA A 116 -13.94 19.60 13.81
C ALA A 116 -14.85 19.85 15.02
N VAL A 117 -15.62 18.84 15.43
CA VAL A 117 -16.50 18.94 16.61
C VAL A 117 -15.78 18.62 17.93
N GLY A 118 -14.50 18.26 17.86
CA GLY A 118 -13.67 17.95 19.03
C GLY A 118 -13.97 16.61 19.71
N THR A 119 -14.84 15.75 19.15
CA THR A 119 -15.14 14.42 19.70
C THR A 119 -13.87 13.62 19.94
N ILE A 120 -12.94 13.63 18.98
CA ILE A 120 -11.69 12.87 19.10
C ILE A 120 -10.70 13.48 20.11
N LEU A 121 -10.86 14.76 20.48
CA LEU A 121 -10.02 15.44 21.45
C LEU A 121 -10.44 15.17 22.90
N ASN A 122 -11.59 14.51 23.10
CA ASN A 122 -12.09 14.11 24.42
C ASN A 122 -12.05 12.58 24.58
N PRO A 123 -11.04 12.03 25.29
CA PRO A 123 -10.94 10.59 25.52
C PRO A 123 -12.18 9.96 26.17
N THR A 124 -12.89 10.72 27.01
CA THR A 124 -14.14 10.25 27.64
C THR A 124 -15.24 10.07 26.61
N SER A 125 -15.38 11.01 25.68
CA SER A 125 -16.36 10.90 24.58
C SER A 125 -16.05 9.74 23.65
N VAL A 126 -14.78 9.55 23.30
CA VAL A 126 -14.34 8.43 22.44
C VAL A 126 -14.60 7.09 23.12
N ASN A 127 -14.21 6.95 24.38
CA ASN A 127 -14.47 5.72 25.14
C ASN A 127 -15.97 5.49 25.34
N GLY A 128 -16.75 6.54 25.60
CA GLY A 128 -18.21 6.46 25.70
C GLY A 128 -18.85 5.95 24.40
N LEU A 129 -18.37 6.44 23.25
CA LEU A 129 -18.81 5.97 21.94
C LEU A 129 -18.46 4.49 21.71
N ILE A 130 -17.21 4.10 21.96
CA ILE A 130 -16.76 2.70 21.85
C ILE A 130 -17.61 1.78 22.75
N ASN A 131 -17.83 2.19 24.00
CA ASN A 131 -18.63 1.42 24.96
C ASN A 131 -20.11 1.32 24.52
N SER A 132 -20.65 2.38 23.91
CA SER A 132 -22.04 2.38 23.41
C SER A 132 -22.28 1.43 22.23
N MET A 133 -21.22 1.11 21.48
CA MET A 133 -21.29 0.13 20.39
C MET A 133 -21.36 -1.30 20.93
N GLY A 134 -20.79 -1.59 22.10
CA GLY A 134 -20.80 -2.93 22.69
C GLY A 134 -20.28 -3.99 21.71
N ASP A 135 -21.05 -5.06 21.51
CA ASP A 135 -20.69 -6.18 20.63
C ASP A 135 -20.64 -5.82 19.13
N ASN A 136 -21.11 -4.63 18.75
CA ASN A 136 -21.06 -4.14 17.37
C ASN A 136 -19.66 -3.68 16.94
N LEU A 137 -18.73 -3.55 17.92
CA LEU A 137 -17.35 -3.16 17.69
C LEU A 137 -16.40 -4.09 18.44
N ILE A 138 -15.65 -4.90 17.69
CA ILE A 138 -14.62 -5.79 18.23
C ILE A 138 -13.26 -5.27 17.81
N SER A 139 -12.35 -5.13 18.76
CA SER A 139 -11.01 -4.64 18.46
C SER A 139 -9.93 -5.31 19.32
N SER A 140 -8.71 -5.33 18.80
CA SER A 140 -7.52 -5.70 19.56
C SER A 140 -6.91 -4.51 20.33
N PHE A 141 -7.45 -3.29 20.20
CA PHE A 141 -6.98 -2.12 20.94
C PHE A 141 -7.49 -2.14 22.39
N ASP A 142 -6.57 -2.04 23.35
CA ASP A 142 -6.93 -1.66 24.72
C ASP A 142 -7.03 -0.15 24.89
N THR A 143 -7.46 0.30 26.07
CA THR A 143 -7.65 1.73 26.39
C THR A 143 -6.40 2.58 26.17
N SER A 144 -5.20 2.05 26.46
CA SER A 144 -3.94 2.80 26.28
C SER A 144 -3.59 2.96 24.80
N HIS A 145 -3.88 1.93 23.99
CA HIS A 145 -3.74 2.02 22.55
C HIS A 145 -4.73 3.01 21.93
N VAL A 146 -5.98 3.05 22.42
CA VAL A 146 -6.98 4.04 21.98
C VAL A 146 -6.51 5.47 22.28
N GLN A 147 -5.96 5.72 23.48
CA GLN A 147 -5.39 7.03 23.83
C GLN A 147 -4.22 7.41 22.90
N THR A 148 -3.36 6.45 22.59
CA THR A 148 -2.26 6.66 21.62
C THR A 148 -2.80 6.98 20.23
N LEU A 149 -3.82 6.24 19.77
CA LEU A 149 -4.46 6.45 18.47
C LEU A 149 -5.09 7.84 18.38
N ILE A 150 -5.76 8.31 19.43
CA ILE A 150 -6.27 9.69 19.53
C ILE A 150 -5.14 10.70 19.33
N GLY A 151 -4.01 10.53 20.03
CA GLY A 151 -2.86 11.41 19.91
C GLY A 151 -2.19 11.41 18.54
N VAL A 152 -2.23 10.28 17.81
CA VAL A 152 -1.79 10.20 16.41
C VAL A 152 -2.81 10.89 15.50
N ALA A 153 -4.09 10.58 15.65
CA ALA A 153 -5.18 11.11 14.83
C ALA A 153 -5.30 12.64 14.93
N SER A 154 -5.07 13.22 16.12
CA SER A 154 -5.09 14.67 16.32
C SER A 154 -3.95 15.41 15.63
N LYS A 155 -2.87 14.72 15.27
CA LYS A 155 -1.71 15.27 14.56
C LYS A 155 -1.71 14.94 13.07
N LEU A 156 -2.50 13.95 12.66
CA LEU A 156 -2.58 13.50 11.29
C LEU A 156 -3.28 14.56 10.43
N LYS A 157 -2.60 15.02 9.37
CA LYS A 157 -3.27 15.81 8.33
C LYS A 157 -3.83 14.86 7.30
N LEU A 158 -5.10 15.02 6.97
CA LEU A 158 -5.78 14.18 5.98
C LEU A 158 -5.11 14.24 4.61
N ALA A 159 -4.57 15.39 4.24
CA ALA A 159 -3.80 15.56 3.00
C ALA A 159 -2.50 14.72 2.97
N GLU A 160 -2.03 14.23 4.12
CA GLU A 160 -0.85 13.36 4.23
C GLU A 160 -1.22 11.86 4.18
N ILE A 161 -2.52 11.51 4.19
CA ILE A 161 -2.98 10.13 3.99
C ILE A 161 -2.76 9.75 2.53
N LYS A 162 -1.96 8.70 2.32
CA LYS A 162 -1.71 8.15 0.98
C LYS A 162 -2.67 7.00 0.69
N GLN A 163 -3.33 7.08 -0.46
CA GLN A 163 -4.06 5.96 -1.04
C GLN A 163 -3.14 5.22 -2.01
N LEU A 164 -3.06 3.89 -1.86
CA LEU A 164 -2.23 3.02 -2.70
C LEU A 164 -3.14 2.07 -3.48
N PRO A 165 -3.73 2.52 -4.61
CA PRO A 165 -4.64 1.70 -5.39
C PRO A 165 -3.90 0.54 -6.05
N PHE A 166 -4.54 -0.63 -6.12
CA PHE A 166 -4.05 -1.77 -6.89
C PHE A 166 -4.57 -1.79 -8.33
N VAL A 167 -5.63 -1.02 -8.61
CA VAL A 167 -6.26 -0.87 -9.92
C VAL A 167 -6.43 0.62 -10.22
N GLY A 168 -6.18 1.03 -11.45
CA GLY A 168 -6.29 2.44 -11.87
C GLY A 168 -5.25 3.31 -11.18
N ARG A 169 -4.00 2.84 -11.17
CA ARG A 169 -2.91 3.49 -10.44
C ARG A 169 -2.61 4.89 -10.96
N GLN A 170 -2.47 5.83 -10.04
CA GLN A 170 -2.18 7.24 -10.36
C GLN A 170 -0.68 7.53 -10.52
N ASP A 171 0.18 6.59 -10.19
CA ASP A 171 1.63 6.72 -10.31
C ASP A 171 2.18 6.26 -11.68
N GLY A 172 1.29 5.98 -12.63
CA GLY A 172 1.64 5.53 -13.97
C GLY A 172 2.07 4.05 -14.06
N GLY A 173 2.05 3.32 -12.95
CA GLY A 173 2.29 1.87 -12.94
C GLY A 173 1.11 1.06 -13.48
N GLU A 174 1.38 -0.18 -13.90
CA GLU A 174 0.35 -1.15 -14.28
C GLU A 174 -0.42 -1.67 -13.07
N ASP A 175 -1.66 -2.11 -13.30
CA ASP A 175 -2.50 -2.71 -12.27
C ASP A 175 -1.82 -3.94 -11.65
N LEU A 176 -2.03 -4.13 -10.36
CA LEU A 176 -1.38 -5.18 -9.57
C LEU A 176 -2.23 -6.44 -9.41
N ILE A 177 -3.52 -6.31 -9.72
CA ILE A 177 -4.49 -7.39 -9.70
C ILE A 177 -5.23 -7.43 -11.03
N GLN A 178 -5.72 -8.60 -11.39
CA GLN A 178 -6.46 -8.84 -12.62
C GLN A 178 -7.58 -9.85 -12.40
N SER A 179 -8.61 -9.76 -13.25
CA SER A 179 -9.69 -10.74 -13.29
C SER A 179 -9.14 -12.13 -13.63
N TYR A 180 -9.47 -13.09 -12.78
CA TYR A 180 -9.20 -14.50 -12.99
C TYR A 180 -10.48 -15.24 -13.33
N SER A 181 -10.44 -15.99 -14.43
CA SER A 181 -11.53 -16.86 -14.87
C SER A 181 -11.03 -18.29 -14.98
N SER A 182 -11.87 -19.23 -14.54
CA SER A 182 -11.61 -20.67 -14.65
C SER A 182 -12.84 -21.34 -15.26
N GLY A 183 -12.63 -22.17 -16.29
CA GLY A 183 -13.72 -22.82 -17.02
C GLY A 183 -14.70 -21.85 -17.71
N GLY A 184 -14.24 -20.64 -18.07
CA GLY A 184 -15.08 -19.61 -18.68
C GLY A 184 -15.93 -18.80 -17.68
N ALA A 185 -15.88 -19.13 -16.40
CA ALA A 185 -16.53 -18.37 -15.34
C ALA A 185 -15.54 -17.46 -14.63
N TYR A 186 -15.96 -16.22 -14.31
CA TYR A 186 -15.21 -15.35 -13.42
C TYR A 186 -15.14 -15.98 -12.02
N VAL A 187 -13.93 -16.06 -11.47
CA VAL A 187 -13.66 -16.63 -10.14
C VAL A 187 -13.37 -15.53 -9.14
N GLY A 188 -12.60 -14.51 -9.52
CA GLY A 188 -12.22 -13.41 -8.63
C GLY A 188 -11.06 -12.59 -9.18
N GLU A 189 -10.53 -11.70 -8.34
CA GLU A 189 -9.29 -10.97 -8.63
C GLU A 189 -8.08 -11.75 -8.11
N VAL A 190 -7.00 -11.82 -8.90
CA VAL A 190 -5.72 -12.42 -8.50
C VAL A 190 -4.57 -11.47 -8.80
N PRO A 191 -3.42 -11.60 -8.11
CA PRO A 191 -2.23 -10.84 -8.47
C PRO A 191 -1.81 -11.09 -9.93
N VAL A 192 -1.31 -10.05 -10.59
CA VAL A 192 -0.78 -10.16 -11.97
C VAL A 192 0.43 -11.09 -12.07
N ALA A 193 1.18 -11.27 -10.98
CA ALA A 193 2.32 -12.20 -10.91
C ALA A 193 1.89 -13.68 -10.89
N GLY A 194 0.62 -13.96 -10.58
CA GLY A 194 0.09 -15.32 -10.48
C GLY A 194 -0.81 -15.51 -9.26
N VAL A 195 -1.57 -16.59 -9.28
CA VAL A 195 -2.44 -16.96 -8.15
C VAL A 195 -1.57 -17.19 -6.92
N PHE A 196 -1.85 -16.45 -5.84
CA PHE A 196 -1.08 -16.44 -4.59
C PHE A 196 0.36 -15.91 -4.68
N ASP A 197 0.79 -15.37 -5.83
CA ASP A 197 2.07 -14.66 -5.93
C ASP A 197 1.87 -13.17 -5.62
N TYR A 198 2.15 -12.78 -4.38
CA TYR A 198 1.99 -11.41 -3.91
C TYR A 198 3.25 -10.54 -4.08
N SER A 199 4.30 -11.05 -4.73
CA SER A 199 5.62 -10.38 -4.79
C SER A 199 5.55 -8.95 -5.33
N VAL A 200 4.77 -8.71 -6.40
CA VAL A 200 4.62 -7.38 -7.00
C VAL A 200 3.79 -6.45 -6.09
N ILE A 201 2.78 -6.97 -5.40
CA ILE A 201 2.00 -6.19 -4.41
C ILE A 201 2.89 -5.79 -3.24
N GLN A 202 3.63 -6.73 -2.67
CA GLN A 202 4.56 -6.50 -1.57
C GLN A 202 5.64 -5.48 -1.96
N ALA A 203 6.22 -5.60 -3.17
CA ALA A 203 7.19 -4.64 -3.69
C ALA A 203 6.57 -3.23 -3.81
N TYR A 204 5.35 -3.11 -4.30
CA TYR A 204 4.64 -1.84 -4.37
C TYR A 204 4.39 -1.22 -2.98
N ILE A 205 3.92 -2.02 -2.03
CA ILE A 205 3.69 -1.57 -0.65
C ILE A 205 5.02 -1.12 0.00
N ALA A 206 6.08 -1.92 -0.13
CA ALA A 206 7.40 -1.60 0.40
C ALA A 206 7.94 -0.29 -0.22
N LYS A 207 7.80 -0.12 -1.53
CA LYS A 207 8.21 1.10 -2.25
C LYS A 207 7.52 2.36 -1.69
N ASN A 208 6.28 2.25 -1.23
CA ASN A 208 5.50 3.40 -0.79
C ASN A 208 5.55 3.67 0.71
N LEU A 209 5.70 2.62 1.52
CA LEU A 209 5.58 2.70 2.98
C LEU A 209 6.90 2.47 3.74
N SER A 210 7.94 1.96 3.07
CA SER A 210 9.22 1.68 3.75
C SER A 210 9.86 2.96 4.27
N LYS A 211 10.41 2.90 5.49
CA LYS A 211 11.28 3.96 6.03
C LYS A 211 12.67 3.93 5.40
N ASN A 212 13.08 2.81 4.80
CA ASN A 212 14.34 2.70 4.09
C ASN A 212 14.22 3.41 2.72
N PRO A 213 14.98 4.49 2.49
CA PRO A 213 14.88 5.25 1.24
C PRO A 213 15.34 4.47 0.00
N VAL A 214 16.21 3.46 0.15
CA VAL A 214 16.63 2.57 -0.94
C VAL A 214 15.44 1.73 -1.43
N VAL A 215 14.72 1.12 -0.48
CA VAL A 215 13.52 0.32 -0.79
C VAL A 215 12.45 1.18 -1.47
N ARG A 216 12.34 2.45 -1.07
CA ARG A 216 11.39 3.40 -1.68
C ARG A 216 11.75 3.80 -3.11
N GLU A 217 13.03 3.94 -3.41
CA GLU A 217 13.46 4.14 -4.79
C GLU A 217 13.24 2.87 -5.62
N GLY A 218 13.48 1.71 -5.02
CA GLY A 218 13.23 0.41 -5.64
C GLY A 218 14.14 0.16 -6.85
N ALA A 219 15.32 0.80 -6.86
CA ALA A 219 16.28 0.71 -7.96
C ALA A 219 16.73 -0.74 -8.19
N VAL A 220 16.78 -1.14 -9.45
CA VAL A 220 17.23 -2.48 -9.87
C VAL A 220 18.75 -2.46 -10.08
N ILE A 221 19.44 -3.40 -9.45
CA ILE A 221 20.90 -3.51 -9.47
C ILE A 221 21.33 -4.80 -10.14
N ASP A 222 22.05 -4.70 -11.25
CA ASP A 222 22.76 -5.84 -11.82
C ASP A 222 24.06 -6.08 -11.05
N VAL A 223 24.38 -7.35 -10.80
CA VAL A 223 25.52 -7.78 -10.00
C VAL A 223 26.44 -8.63 -10.88
N LEU A 224 27.60 -8.07 -11.22
CA LEU A 224 28.54 -8.68 -12.16
C LEU A 224 29.84 -9.11 -11.48
N ASN A 225 30.30 -10.30 -11.86
CA ASN A 225 31.59 -10.83 -11.46
C ASN A 225 32.69 -10.44 -12.46
N GLY A 226 33.56 -9.52 -12.07
CA GLY A 226 34.80 -9.19 -12.78
C GLY A 226 36.05 -9.79 -12.13
N SER A 227 35.93 -10.65 -11.13
CA SER A 227 37.06 -11.16 -10.35
C SER A 227 37.70 -12.44 -10.91
N GLY A 228 36.94 -13.18 -11.72
CA GLY A 228 37.31 -14.55 -12.14
C GLY A 228 37.03 -15.63 -11.10
N GLN A 229 36.56 -15.27 -9.89
CA GLN A 229 36.18 -16.23 -8.86
C GLN A 229 34.76 -16.74 -9.04
N GLU A 230 34.60 -18.04 -9.08
CA GLU A 230 33.29 -18.67 -9.24
C GLU A 230 32.34 -18.33 -8.09
N GLY A 231 31.06 -18.09 -8.39
CA GLY A 231 30.01 -17.85 -7.39
C GLY A 231 30.02 -16.47 -6.71
N LEU A 232 31.03 -15.62 -6.93
CA LEU A 232 31.14 -14.33 -6.23
C LEU A 232 29.93 -13.42 -6.43
N ALA A 233 29.48 -13.23 -7.67
CA ALA A 233 28.33 -12.38 -7.98
C ALA A 233 27.04 -12.90 -7.30
N ALA A 234 26.84 -14.22 -7.26
CA ALA A 234 25.69 -14.82 -6.58
C ALA A 234 25.72 -14.56 -5.07
N GLY A 235 26.87 -14.71 -4.43
CA GLY A 235 27.04 -14.41 -3.00
C GLY A 235 26.80 -12.92 -2.68
N LYS A 236 27.35 -12.01 -3.49
CA LYS A 236 27.14 -10.56 -3.31
C LYS A 236 25.70 -10.14 -3.59
N ALA A 237 25.05 -10.74 -4.59
CA ALA A 237 23.64 -10.55 -4.86
C ALA A 237 22.75 -10.97 -3.68
N ALA A 238 23.05 -12.09 -3.02
CA ALA A 238 22.32 -12.53 -1.83
C ALA A 238 22.46 -11.54 -0.65
N GLY A 239 23.66 -10.98 -0.45
CA GLY A 239 23.90 -9.93 0.52
C GLY A 239 23.07 -8.68 0.23
N LEU A 240 23.12 -8.16 -1.00
CA LEU A 240 22.33 -7.01 -1.43
C LEU A 240 20.82 -7.22 -1.24
N LYS A 241 20.29 -8.42 -1.55
CA LYS A 241 18.89 -8.75 -1.29
C LYS A 241 18.56 -8.68 0.21
N THR A 242 19.46 -9.16 1.06
CA THR A 242 19.31 -9.10 2.53
C THR A 242 19.28 -7.67 3.04
N ASP A 243 20.04 -6.77 2.42
CA ASP A 243 20.05 -5.34 2.74
C ASP A 243 18.84 -4.56 2.16
N GLY A 244 17.95 -5.24 1.42
CA GLY A 244 16.73 -4.68 0.85
C GLY A 244 16.87 -4.06 -0.54
N TYR A 245 17.96 -4.32 -1.26
CA TYR A 245 18.10 -3.91 -2.66
C TYR A 245 17.38 -4.88 -3.60
N THR A 246 16.78 -4.33 -4.66
CA THR A 246 16.26 -5.14 -5.77
C THR A 246 17.41 -5.55 -6.67
N VAL A 247 17.70 -6.85 -6.74
CA VAL A 247 18.75 -7.38 -7.63
C VAL A 247 18.13 -7.83 -8.96
N GLY A 248 18.67 -7.32 -10.05
CA GLY A 248 18.36 -7.72 -11.42
C GLY A 248 19.22 -8.90 -11.87
N VAL A 249 19.99 -8.71 -12.94
CA VAL A 249 20.83 -9.76 -13.53
C VAL A 249 22.02 -10.07 -12.63
N VAL A 250 22.30 -11.36 -12.45
CA VAL A 250 23.53 -11.86 -11.81
C VAL A 250 24.34 -12.59 -12.86
N SER A 251 25.53 -12.10 -13.19
CA SER A 251 26.34 -12.65 -14.30
C SER A 251 27.84 -12.34 -14.14
N ASN A 252 28.63 -12.64 -15.17
CA ASN A 252 30.01 -12.19 -15.30
C ASN A 252 30.07 -10.85 -16.03
N ALA A 253 31.06 -10.03 -15.68
CA ALA A 253 31.36 -8.81 -16.41
C ALA A 253 32.03 -9.13 -17.76
N PRO A 254 31.94 -8.23 -18.77
CA PRO A 254 32.58 -8.44 -20.09
C PRO A 254 34.11 -8.61 -20.03
N ALA A 255 34.75 -8.09 -18.97
CA ALA A 255 36.18 -8.19 -18.73
C ALA A 255 36.47 -8.30 -17.23
N LEU A 256 37.66 -8.79 -16.90
CA LEU A 256 38.14 -8.77 -15.51
C LEU A 256 38.32 -7.33 -15.03
N ALA A 257 37.97 -7.09 -13.77
CA ALA A 257 38.05 -5.80 -13.11
C ALA A 257 39.10 -5.81 -12.00
N THR A 258 39.96 -4.80 -12.00
CA THR A 258 41.00 -4.61 -10.98
C THR A 258 40.49 -3.95 -9.70
N PRO A 259 39.62 -2.91 -9.71
CA PRO A 259 39.04 -2.40 -8.47
C PRO A 259 38.23 -3.49 -7.76
N ALA A 260 38.26 -3.51 -6.43
CA ALA A 260 37.43 -4.43 -5.67
C ALA A 260 35.94 -4.23 -6.01
N VAL A 261 35.46 -2.99 -6.03
CA VAL A 261 34.08 -2.69 -6.41
C VAL A 261 34.05 -1.47 -7.33
N THR A 262 33.32 -1.57 -8.43
CA THR A 262 32.95 -0.43 -9.26
C THR A 262 31.43 -0.36 -9.36
N ILE A 263 30.87 0.84 -9.19
CA ILE A 263 29.42 1.07 -9.20
C ILE A 263 29.11 2.02 -10.35
N TYR A 264 28.30 1.56 -11.29
CA TYR A 264 27.79 2.35 -12.40
C TYR A 264 26.34 2.72 -12.09
N GLN A 265 26.03 4.01 -12.13
CA GLN A 265 24.69 4.56 -11.99
C GLN A 265 24.17 4.94 -13.39
N LEU A 266 23.21 4.15 -13.89
CA LEU A 266 22.59 4.37 -15.20
C LEU A 266 21.38 5.30 -15.07
N ASN A 267 20.69 5.26 -13.93
CA ASN A 267 19.57 6.15 -13.63
C ASN A 267 19.94 7.18 -12.54
N SER A 268 20.15 8.43 -12.97
CA SER A 268 20.54 9.52 -12.07
C SER A 268 19.44 9.95 -11.09
N ALA A 269 18.18 9.53 -11.31
CA ALA A 269 17.08 9.80 -10.39
C ALA A 269 17.16 8.98 -9.09
N MET A 270 17.93 7.89 -9.06
CA MET A 270 18.06 6.98 -7.92
C MET A 270 19.11 7.46 -6.90
N VAL A 271 18.89 8.67 -6.37
CA VAL A 271 19.86 9.39 -5.53
C VAL A 271 20.10 8.69 -4.19
N LYS A 272 19.05 8.18 -3.54
CA LYS A 272 19.13 7.52 -2.23
C LYS A 272 19.79 6.15 -2.29
N THR A 273 19.58 5.43 -3.40
CA THR A 273 20.26 4.18 -3.69
C THR A 273 21.75 4.45 -3.93
N ALA A 274 22.10 5.48 -4.71
CA ALA A 274 23.48 5.88 -4.93
C ALA A 274 24.19 6.27 -3.62
N GLU A 275 23.55 7.10 -2.78
CA GLU A 275 24.06 7.47 -1.44
C GLU A 275 24.30 6.24 -0.56
N ALA A 276 23.35 5.30 -0.53
CA ALA A 276 23.45 4.10 0.29
C ALA A 276 24.54 3.14 -0.21
N LEU A 277 24.64 2.93 -1.52
CA LEU A 277 25.68 2.11 -2.13
C LEU A 277 27.07 2.73 -1.91
N LYS A 278 27.19 4.05 -2.04
CA LYS A 278 28.41 4.79 -1.70
C LYS A 278 28.83 4.52 -0.26
N HIS A 279 27.90 4.66 0.69
CA HIS A 279 28.20 4.43 2.10
C HIS A 279 28.60 2.97 2.38
N LYS A 280 27.89 2.02 1.77
CA LYS A 280 28.13 0.58 1.95
C LYS A 280 29.49 0.13 1.43
N TYR A 281 29.90 0.59 0.26
CA TYR A 281 31.14 0.15 -0.40
C TYR A 281 32.31 1.12 -0.22
N ASN A 282 32.05 2.32 0.30
CA ASN A 282 33.00 3.43 0.33
C ASN A 282 33.57 3.75 -1.06
N VAL A 283 32.72 3.70 -2.09
CA VAL A 283 33.06 3.94 -3.51
C VAL A 283 32.05 4.90 -4.10
N GLU A 284 32.53 5.92 -4.81
CA GLU A 284 31.65 6.87 -5.51
C GLU A 284 31.01 6.21 -6.75
N PRO A 285 29.67 6.21 -6.88
CA PRO A 285 29.01 5.75 -8.10
C PRO A 285 29.40 6.62 -9.30
N VAL A 286 29.80 5.97 -10.39
CA VAL A 286 30.15 6.62 -11.66
C VAL A 286 28.88 6.72 -12.51
N GLN A 287 28.61 7.88 -13.08
CA GLN A 287 27.47 8.04 -13.99
C GLN A 287 27.72 7.34 -15.33
N GLY A 288 26.69 6.71 -15.88
CA GLY A 288 26.74 6.00 -17.16
C GLY A 288 26.80 4.49 -17.02
N GLY A 289 26.94 3.79 -18.16
CA GLY A 289 26.96 2.33 -18.23
C GLY A 289 28.36 1.71 -18.26
N LEU A 290 28.42 0.41 -17.99
CA LEU A 290 29.62 -0.40 -18.18
C LEU A 290 29.83 -0.66 -19.68
N ALA A 291 31.02 -0.36 -20.20
CA ALA A 291 31.35 -0.61 -21.60
C ALA A 291 31.18 -2.10 -21.98
N GLY A 292 30.50 -2.37 -23.09
CA GLY A 292 30.22 -3.74 -23.56
C GLY A 292 29.14 -4.48 -22.78
N TYR A 293 28.43 -3.82 -21.87
CA TYR A 293 27.30 -4.39 -21.14
C TYR A 293 26.06 -3.51 -21.28
N HIS A 294 24.97 -4.09 -21.76
CA HIS A 294 23.71 -3.39 -21.97
C HIS A 294 22.64 -3.95 -21.02
N THR A 295 21.96 -3.05 -20.32
CA THR A 295 20.90 -3.40 -19.37
C THR A 295 19.87 -2.29 -19.30
N LYS A 296 18.69 -2.63 -18.75
CA LYS A 296 17.64 -1.67 -18.38
C LYS A 296 17.66 -1.35 -16.87
N SER A 297 18.54 -1.99 -16.11
CA SER A 297 18.68 -1.78 -14.66
C SER A 297 19.21 -0.38 -14.33
N ASP A 298 18.89 0.11 -13.15
CA ASP A 298 19.28 1.45 -12.68
C ASP A 298 20.75 1.53 -12.29
N PHE A 299 21.33 0.43 -11.81
CA PHE A 299 22.73 0.30 -11.45
C PHE A 299 23.35 -0.98 -11.97
N VAL A 300 24.68 -0.95 -12.15
CA VAL A 300 25.53 -2.13 -12.33
C VAL A 300 26.65 -2.09 -11.30
N ILE A 301 26.81 -3.14 -10.50
CA ILE A 301 27.94 -3.30 -9.59
C ILE A 301 28.86 -4.40 -10.12
N VAL A 302 30.11 -4.05 -10.37
CA VAL A 302 31.15 -4.99 -10.81
C VAL A 302 32.07 -5.28 -9.63
N TYR A 303 32.15 -6.55 -9.24
CA TYR A 303 33.05 -7.05 -8.19
C TYR A 303 34.32 -7.61 -8.82
N GLY A 304 35.46 -6.94 -8.64
CA GLY A 304 36.76 -7.32 -9.19
C GLY A 304 37.62 -8.15 -8.23
N ALA A 305 38.91 -8.31 -8.57
CA ALA A 305 39.83 -9.24 -7.91
C ALA A 305 39.98 -9.05 -6.38
N GLY A 306 39.76 -7.85 -5.84
CA GLY A 306 39.85 -7.55 -4.39
C GLY A 306 38.59 -7.86 -3.57
N SER A 307 37.51 -8.34 -4.18
CA SER A 307 36.19 -8.49 -3.53
C SER A 307 36.03 -9.70 -2.62
N ALA A 308 36.98 -10.64 -2.73
CA ALA A 308 36.92 -11.98 -2.15
C ALA A 308 37.06 -12.00 -0.62
N THR A 309 37.66 -10.96 -0.04
CA THR A 309 38.15 -10.96 1.35
C THR A 309 37.19 -10.32 2.37
N ALA A 310 36.07 -9.74 1.92
CA ALA A 310 35.06 -9.16 2.81
C ALA A 310 33.92 -10.17 3.08
N GLY A 311 34.22 -11.22 3.84
CA GLY A 311 33.25 -12.23 4.29
C GLY A 311 33.70 -12.86 5.61
N SER A 312 32.88 -12.70 6.65
CA SER A 312 33.03 -13.16 8.04
C SER A 312 34.04 -12.41 8.93
N ARG A 313 33.55 -11.36 9.59
CA ARG A 313 33.73 -11.17 11.03
C ARG A 313 32.38 -10.78 11.62
#